data_AF-A0A517YKR9-F1
#
_entry.id   AF-A0A517YKR9-F1
#
_cell.length_a   1.000
_cell.length_b   1.000
_cell.length_c   1.000
_cell.angle_alpha   90.00
_cell.angle_beta   90.00
_cell.angle_gamma   90.00
#
_symmetry.space_group_name_H-M   'P 1'
#
loop_
_entity.id
_entity.type
_entity.pdbx_description
1 polymer ?
#
loop_
_entity_poly.entity_id
_entity_poly.type
_entity_poly.pdbx_seq_one_letter_code
_entity_poly.pdbx_strand_id
1 'polypeptide(L)' 'MTNRAPLIVAIVLLILPVLYVGSYLALVLPDGERFELANSLQYLPTYRFGTASWAWRVYWPLERIDRRVRPEAWDSL' A
#
# COMPACT_ATOMS: atom_id res chain seq x y z
N MET A 1 39.08 15.01 -3.86
CA MET A 1 37.84 14.56 -4.52
C MET A 1 36.98 13.87 -3.47
N THR A 2 36.00 14.57 -2.91
CA THR A 2 35.16 14.01 -1.84
C THR A 2 34.11 13.10 -2.47
N ASN A 3 34.19 11.80 -2.22
CA ASN A 3 33.22 10.84 -2.71
C ASN A 3 31.88 11.06 -1.97
N ARG A 4 30.88 11.61 -2.67
CA ARG A 4 29.53 11.84 -2.13
C ARG A 4 28.63 10.61 -2.22
N ALA A 5 29.06 9.54 -2.89
CA ALA A 5 28.30 8.30 -3.01
C ALA A 5 27.81 7.72 -1.67
N PRO A 6 28.64 7.59 -0.60
CA PRO A 6 28.15 7.06 0.66
C PRO A 6 27.06 7.92 1.30
N LEU A 7 27.14 9.25 1.14
CA LEU A 7 26.12 10.18 1.66
C LEU A 7 24.81 10.06 0.88
N ILE A 8 24.87 9.94 -0.45
CA ILE A 8 23.69 9.75 -1.29
C ILE A 8 23.01 8.41 -0.96
N VAL A 9 23.79 7.33 -0.83
CA VAL A 9 23.27 6.00 -0.47
C VAL A 9 22.58 6.05 0.90
N ALA A 10 23.19 6.71 1.89
CA ALA A 10 22.58 6.87 3.21
C ALA A 10 21.23 7.61 3.14
N ILE A 11 21.15 8.69 2.37
CA ILE A 11 19.89 9.45 2.18
C ILE A 11 18.83 8.56 1.52
N VAL A 12 19.17 7.83 0.46
CA VAL A 12 18.21 6.94 -0.23
C VAL A 12 17.70 5.87 0.74
N LEU A 13 18.58 5.22 1.50
CA LEU A 13 18.19 4.20 2.48
C LEU A 13 17.29 4.77 3.58
N LEU A 14 17.47 6.03 3.99
CA LEU A 14 16.61 6.70 4.96
C LEU A 14 15.23 7.07 4.38
N ILE A 15 15.16 7.41 3.09
CA ILE A 15 13.92 7.82 2.43
C ILE A 15 13.06 6.61 2.02
N LEU A 16 13.69 5.48 1.65
CA LEU A 16 12.99 4.26 1.23
C LEU A 16 11.86 3.79 2.17
N PRO A 17 12.04 3.67 3.50
CA PRO A 17 10.96 3.25 4.39
C PRO A 17 9.80 4.25 4.42
N VAL A 18 10.09 5.55 4.35
CA VAL A 18 9.06 6.61 4.31
C VAL A 18 8.25 6.50 3.02
N LEU A 19 8.93 6.33 1.88
CA LEU A 19 8.26 6.13 0.59
C LEU A 19 7.44 4.84 0.56
N TYR A 20 7.93 3.76 1.17
CA TYR A 20 7.22 2.49 1.24
C TYR A 20 5.91 2.60 2.01
N VAL A 21 5.94 3.23 3.19
CA VAL A 21 4.73 3.46 3.99
C VAL A 21 3.80 4.48 3.32
N GLY A 22 4.34 5.56 2.76
CA GLY A 22 3.54 6.56 2.05
C GLY A 22 2.82 5.99 0.82
N SER A 23 3.50 5.13 0.06
CA SER A 23 2.91 4.45 -1.10
C SER A 23 1.80 3.50 -0.69
N TYR A 24 1.96 2.78 0.43
CA TYR A 24 0.91 1.95 0.99
C TYR A 24 -0.35 2.78 1.33
N LEU A 25 -0.19 3.87 2.08
CA LEU A 25 -1.30 4.74 2.49
C LEU A 25 -2.02 5.38 1.29
N ALA A 26 -1.29 5.69 0.21
CA ALA A 26 -1.89 6.24 -1.00
C ALA A 26 -2.71 5.20 -1.77
N LEU A 27 -2.33 3.92 -1.70
CA LEU A 27 -2.91 2.85 -2.49
C LEU A 27 -4.00 2.06 -1.77
N VAL A 28 -3.92 1.92 -0.45
CA VAL A 28 -4.84 1.09 0.33
C VAL A 28 -6.24 1.71 0.36
N LEU A 29 -7.25 0.91 0.03
CA LEU A 29 -8.68 1.23 0.21
C LEU A 29 -9.29 0.13 1.08
N PRO A 30 -9.37 0.35 2.40
CA PRO A 30 -9.84 -0.66 3.35
C PRO A 30 -11.22 -1.26 2.99
N ASP A 31 -12.16 -0.42 2.55
CA ASP A 31 -13.52 -0.82 2.18
C ASP A 31 -13.62 -1.40 0.75
N GLY A 32 -12.52 -1.38 -0.01
CA GLY A 32 -12.48 -1.66 -1.45
C GLY A 32 -13.23 -0.61 -2.28
N GLU A 33 -13.07 -0.64 -3.61
CA GLU A 33 -13.98 0.08 -4.50
C GLU A 33 -15.12 -0.87 -4.91
N ARG A 34 -16.37 -0.51 -4.60
CA ARG A 34 -17.54 -1.21 -5.12
C ARG A 34 -17.83 -0.68 -6.52
N PHE A 35 -17.57 -1.49 -7.53
CA PHE A 35 -18.03 -1.20 -8.89
C PHE A 35 -19.16 -2.16 -9.26
N GLU A 36 -20.30 -1.59 -9.68
CA GLU A 36 -21.36 -2.34 -10.34
C GLU A 36 -20.92 -2.65 -11.77
N LEU A 37 -20.30 -3.81 -11.98
CA LEU A 37 -20.03 -4.32 -13.31
C LEU A 37 -21.16 -5.29 -13.68
N ALA A 38 -22.12 -4.82 -14.49
CA ALA A 38 -23.11 -5.62 -15.23
C ALA A 38 -23.58 -6.90 -14.50
N ASN A 39 -24.33 -6.73 -13.41
CA ASN A 39 -24.95 -7.81 -12.61
C ASN A 39 -23.99 -8.71 -11.78
N SER A 40 -22.73 -8.30 -11.56
CA SER A 40 -21.86 -8.96 -10.58
C SER A 40 -21.21 -7.94 -9.64
N LEU A 41 -21.39 -8.12 -8.33
CA LEU A 41 -20.57 -7.43 -7.33
C LEU A 41 -19.20 -8.10 -7.34
N GLN A 42 -18.25 -7.53 -8.08
CA GLN A 42 -16.86 -7.92 -7.96
C GLN A 42 -16.23 -7.10 -6.85
N TYR A 43 -15.79 -7.78 -5.79
CA TYR A 43 -14.90 -7.18 -4.81
C TYR A 43 -13.57 -6.94 -5.48
N LEU A 44 -13.29 -5.67 -5.79
CA LEU A 44 -11.96 -5.26 -6.21
C LEU A 44 -10.99 -5.43 -5.04
N PRO A 45 -9.72 -5.74 -5.32
CA PRO A 45 -8.71 -5.82 -4.29
C PRO A 45 -8.67 -4.51 -3.51
N THR A 46 -8.26 -4.60 -2.25
CA THR A 46 -8.11 -3.53 -1.24
C THR A 46 -7.08 -2.44 -1.63
N TYR A 47 -6.77 -2.31 -2.92
CA TYR A 47 -5.81 -1.38 -3.49
C TYR A 47 -6.46 -0.68 -4.69
N ARG A 48 -6.17 0.62 -4.89
CA ARG A 48 -6.69 1.42 -6.01
C ARG A 48 -6.55 0.72 -7.38
N PHE A 49 -7.54 0.93 -8.24
CA PHE A 49 -7.65 0.36 -9.59
C PHE A 49 -6.32 0.43 -10.38
N GLY A 50 -5.94 -0.66 -11.04
CA GLY A 50 -4.71 -0.75 -11.84
C GLY A 50 -3.45 -1.20 -11.10
N THR A 51 -3.48 -1.33 -9.76
CA THR A 51 -2.35 -1.85 -8.95
C THR A 51 -2.54 -3.29 -8.44
N ALA A 52 -3.71 -3.85 -8.73
CA ALA A 52 -4.35 -5.03 -8.15
C ALA A 52 -3.53 -6.34 -8.09
N SER A 53 -2.65 -6.65 -9.04
CA SER A 53 -2.13 -8.02 -9.16
C SER A 53 -0.93 -8.34 -8.27
N TRP A 54 -0.10 -7.34 -7.95
CA TRP A 54 1.14 -7.54 -7.18
C TRP A 54 1.23 -6.69 -5.91
N ALA A 55 0.47 -5.60 -5.81
CA ALA A 55 0.49 -4.70 -4.66
C ALA A 55 0.22 -5.45 -3.35
N TRP A 56 -0.71 -6.41 -3.37
CA TRP A 56 -0.98 -7.25 -2.20
C TRP A 56 0.27 -7.99 -1.70
N ARG A 57 1.15 -8.48 -2.57
CA ARG A 57 2.38 -9.19 -2.14
C ARG A 57 3.37 -8.25 -1.47
N VAL A 58 3.50 -7.05 -1.99
CA VAL A 58 4.47 -6.05 -1.54
C VAL A 58 4.03 -5.38 -0.25
N TYR A 59 2.74 -5.10 -0.11
CA TYR A 59 2.18 -4.35 1.01
C TYR A 59 1.54 -5.22 2.08
N TRP A 60 1.43 -6.55 1.89
CA TRP A 60 0.88 -7.47 2.88
C TRP A 60 1.42 -7.27 4.31
N PRO A 61 2.74 -7.06 4.53
CA PRO A 61 3.24 -6.86 5.88
C PRO A 61 2.68 -5.60 6.54
N LEU A 62 2.58 -4.49 5.81
CA LEU A 62 1.98 -3.24 6.29
C LEU A 62 0.48 -3.39 6.48
N GLU A 63 -0.20 -4.08 5.58
CA GLU A 63 -1.62 -4.36 5.68
C GLU A 63 -1.98 -5.12 6.96
N ARG A 64 -1.19 -6.12 7.35
CA ARG A 64 -1.40 -6.83 8.62
C ARG A 64 -1.22 -5.93 9.84
N ILE A 65 -0.32 -4.96 9.78
CA ILE A 65 -0.14 -3.98 10.84
C ILE A 65 -1.33 -3.05 10.86
N ASP A 66 -1.74 -2.54 9.71
CA ASP A 66 -2.86 -1.61 9.59
C ASP A 66 -4.18 -2.20 10.11
N ARG A 67 -4.50 -3.43 9.72
CA ARG A 67 -5.66 -4.18 10.22
C ARG A 67 -5.67 -4.36 11.75
N ARG A 68 -4.49 -4.39 12.38
CA ARG A 68 -4.37 -4.48 13.85
C ARG A 68 -4.49 -3.13 14.52
N VAL A 69 -4.03 -2.07 13.86
CA VAL A 69 -4.01 -0.70 14.40
C VAL A 69 -5.38 -0.01 14.21
N ARG A 70 -6.07 -0.28 13.11
CA ARG A 70 -7.36 0.34 12.73
C ARG A 70 -8.40 -0.72 12.32
N PRO A 71 -8.74 -1.69 13.17
CA PRO A 71 -9.68 -2.76 12.80
C PRO A 71 -11.01 -2.22 12.26
N GLU A 72 -11.52 -1.12 12.83
CA GLU A 72 -12.78 -0.47 12.42
C GLU A 72 -12.79 0.02 10.98
N ALA A 73 -11.62 0.36 10.42
CA ALA A 73 -11.50 0.76 9.02
C ALA A 73 -11.59 -0.45 8.07
N TRP A 74 -11.44 -1.67 8.59
CA TRP A 74 -11.38 -2.92 7.82
C TRP A 74 -12.58 -3.85 8.07
N ASP A 75 -13.48 -3.48 8.98
CA ASP A 75 -14.61 -4.30 9.44
C ASP A 75 -15.79 -4.34 8.45
N SER A 76 -15.72 -3.64 7.32
CA SER A 76 -16.78 -3.64 6.30
C SER A 76 -16.74 -4.83 5.34
N LEU A 77 -15.97 -5.89 5.65
CA LEU A 77 -15.78 -7.10 4.84
C LEU A 77 -16.52 -8.31 5.42
#